data_AF-A0A535DY61-F1
#
_entry.id   AF-A0A535DY61-F1
#
_cell.length_a   1.000
_cell.length_b   1.000
_cell.length_c   1.000
_cell.angle_alpha   90.00
_cell.angle_beta   90.00
_cell.angle_gamma   90.00
#
_symmetry.space_group_name_H-M   'P 1'
#
loop_
_entity.id
_entity.type
_entity.pdbx_description
1 polymer ?
#
loop_
_entity_poly.entity_id
_entity_poly.type
_entity_poly.pdbx_seq_one_letter_code
_entity_poly.pdbx_strand_id
1 'polypeptide(L)'
;MSDFLDKTPAKVELPNLHTGSWIDATLGVWIGEPAHARAWGALERTRRFAQEQWGALRYMPKSVRQPLMVAEGSDWFWWYSSRNSSPEDAVFDALFRANLEVVWWYAGAEPPDDIRSSLMDVNRMAAVAGRGGAMLPGAREQYG
;
A
#
# COMPACT_ATOMS: atom_id res chain seq x y z
N MET A 1 6.39 -24.96 -14.79
CA MET A 1 6.65 -23.72 -15.54
C MET A 1 8.02 -23.75 -16.20
N SER A 2 9.13 -23.97 -15.45
CA SER A 2 10.49 -24.06 -16.02
C SER A 2 10.59 -25.05 -17.18
N ASP A 3 10.23 -26.32 -16.94
CA ASP A 3 10.29 -27.38 -17.96
C ASP A 3 9.49 -27.10 -19.24
N PHE A 4 8.42 -26.30 -19.13
CA PHE A 4 7.57 -25.93 -20.26
C PHE A 4 8.26 -24.87 -21.13
N LEU A 5 8.88 -23.86 -20.49
CA LEU A 5 9.62 -22.81 -21.19
C LEU A 5 10.85 -23.38 -21.91
N ASP A 6 11.55 -24.34 -21.30
CA ASP A 6 12.74 -24.98 -21.91
C ASP A 6 12.38 -25.78 -23.17
N LYS A 7 11.21 -26.44 -23.17
CA LYS A 7 10.73 -27.25 -24.29
C LYS A 7 9.97 -26.44 -25.35
N THR A 8 9.58 -25.21 -25.02
CA THR A 8 8.72 -24.37 -25.88
C THR A 8 9.30 -22.95 -25.97
N PRO A 9 10.39 -22.75 -26.75
CA PRO A 9 10.98 -21.43 -26.92
C PRO A 9 9.98 -20.45 -27.53
N ALA A 10 10.07 -19.18 -27.13
CA ALA A 10 9.19 -18.12 -27.62
C ALA A 10 9.29 -18.00 -29.14
N LYS A 11 8.15 -18.03 -29.82
CA LYS A 11 8.05 -17.89 -31.29
C LYS A 11 7.73 -16.47 -31.74
N VAL A 12 7.25 -15.66 -30.80
CA VAL A 12 6.83 -14.27 -31.02
C VAL A 12 7.49 -13.44 -29.95
N GLU A 13 8.14 -12.36 -30.37
CA GLU A 13 8.70 -11.36 -29.48
C GLU A 13 7.75 -10.17 -29.39
N LEU A 14 7.57 -9.66 -28.18
CA LEU A 14 6.86 -8.41 -27.94
C LEU A 14 7.92 -7.30 -27.82
N PRO A 15 8.13 -6.48 -28.87
CA PRO A 15 9.16 -5.44 -28.85
C PRO A 15 8.85 -4.34 -27.83
N ASN A 16 7.59 -4.23 -27.42
CA ASN A 16 7.15 -3.33 -26.36
C ASN A 16 6.08 -4.05 -25.51
N LEU A 17 6.18 -3.86 -24.20
CA LEU A 17 5.18 -4.30 -23.22
C LEU A 17 4.57 -3.07 -22.57
N HIS A 18 3.25 -2.91 -22.74
CA HIS A 18 2.52 -1.80 -22.14
C HIS A 18 2.54 -1.87 -20.60
N THR A 19 2.76 -0.73 -19.94
CA THR A 19 2.70 -0.63 -18.48
C THR A 19 1.27 -0.79 -17.99
N GLY A 20 1.02 -1.82 -17.19
CA GLY A 20 -0.28 -2.04 -16.57
C GLY A 20 -0.25 -3.23 -15.65
N SER A 21 -1.42 -3.58 -15.14
CA SER A 21 -1.63 -4.82 -14.41
C SER A 21 -2.63 -5.70 -15.14
N TRP A 22 -2.76 -6.94 -14.68
CA TRP A 22 -3.84 -7.83 -15.10
C TRP A 22 -5.25 -7.34 -14.74
N ILE A 23 -5.37 -6.27 -13.94
CA ILE A 23 -6.64 -5.61 -13.61
C ILE A 23 -6.80 -4.38 -14.51
N ASP A 24 -7.77 -4.44 -15.41
CA ASP A 24 -8.13 -3.38 -16.36
C ASP A 24 -6.99 -2.83 -17.23
N ALA A 25 -5.85 -3.54 -17.34
CA ALA A 25 -4.64 -3.08 -18.03
C ALA A 25 -4.07 -1.75 -17.49
N THR A 26 -4.38 -1.37 -16.24
CA THR A 26 -3.89 -0.15 -15.60
C THR A 26 -3.26 -0.42 -14.24
N LEU A 27 -2.64 0.61 -13.65
CA LEU A 27 -2.17 0.60 -12.26
C LEU A 27 -3.17 1.27 -11.30
N GLY A 28 -4.37 1.64 -11.77
CA GLY A 28 -5.32 2.49 -11.04
C GLY A 28 -5.80 1.92 -9.70
N VAL A 29 -5.62 0.62 -9.48
CA VAL A 29 -5.89 -0.05 -8.20
C VAL A 29 -4.89 0.35 -7.10
N TRP A 30 -3.69 0.81 -7.45
CA TRP A 30 -2.62 1.15 -6.48
C TRP A 30 -2.13 2.60 -6.56
N ILE A 31 -2.55 3.38 -7.56
CA ILE A 31 -2.14 4.77 -7.77
C ILE A 31 -3.25 5.62 -8.40
N GLY A 32 -3.19 6.94 -8.18
CA GLY A 32 -4.03 7.91 -8.89
C GLY A 32 -5.14 8.57 -8.05
N GLU A 33 -5.30 8.13 -6.79
CA GLU A 33 -6.26 8.74 -5.86
C GLU A 33 -5.53 9.54 -4.78
N PRO A 34 -6.18 10.51 -4.10
CA PRO A 34 -5.55 11.31 -3.05
C PRO A 34 -4.96 10.49 -1.91
N ALA A 35 -5.63 9.40 -1.49
CA ALA A 35 -5.11 8.50 -0.47
C ALA A 35 -3.84 7.76 -0.94
N HIS A 36 -3.82 7.29 -2.20
CA HIS A 36 -2.61 6.73 -2.81
C HIS A 36 -1.45 7.73 -2.79
N ALA A 37 -1.69 8.99 -3.17
CA ALA A 37 -0.64 10.00 -3.21
C ALA A 37 -0.03 10.26 -1.82
N ARG A 38 -0.86 10.31 -0.77
CA ARG A 38 -0.41 10.46 0.62
C ARG A 38 0.42 9.25 1.07
N ALA A 39 -0.06 8.03 0.82
CA ALA A 39 0.66 6.80 1.17
C ALA A 39 1.99 6.64 0.44
N TRP A 40 2.02 6.88 -0.88
CA TRP A 40 3.26 6.83 -1.67
C TRP A 40 4.25 7.90 -1.23
N GLY A 41 3.77 9.11 -0.93
CA GLY A 41 4.61 10.19 -0.39
C GLY A 41 5.22 9.84 0.97
N ALA A 42 4.43 9.25 1.87
CA ALA A 42 4.91 8.79 3.18
C ALA A 42 5.99 7.70 3.06
N LEU A 43 5.78 6.73 2.16
CA LEU A 43 6.74 5.67 1.89
C LEU A 43 8.03 6.21 1.24
N GLU A 44 7.93 7.08 0.23
CA GLU A 44 9.10 7.68 -0.44
C GLU A 44 9.96 8.45 0.55
N ARG A 45 9.34 9.32 1.36
CA ARG A 45 10.07 10.10 2.36
C ARG A 45 10.78 9.22 3.38
N THR A 46 10.09 8.21 3.89
CA THR A 46 10.66 7.26 4.87
C THR A 46 11.80 6.44 4.26
N ARG A 47 11.64 5.99 3.01
CA ARG A 47 12.69 5.28 2.26
C ARG A 47 13.90 6.16 2.03
N ARG A 48 13.71 7.42 1.61
CA ARG A 48 14.80 8.37 1.38
C ARG A 48 15.55 8.66 2.67
N PHE A 49 14.82 8.94 3.75
CA PHE A 49 15.39 9.11 5.08
C PHE A 49 16.25 7.90 5.50
N ALA A 50 15.73 6.67 5.36
CA ALA A 50 16.48 5.47 5.67
C ALA A 50 17.75 5.31 4.81
N GLN A 51 17.69 5.68 3.53
CA GLN A 51 18.85 5.64 2.64
C GLN A 51 19.92 6.67 3.05
N GLU A 52 19.53 7.84 3.51
CA GLU A 52 20.45 8.85 4.02
C GLU A 52 21.14 8.38 5.32
N GLN A 53 20.41 7.67 6.21
CA GLN A 53 20.97 7.19 7.48
C GLN A 53 21.89 5.97 7.34
N TRP A 54 21.54 5.01 6.47
CA TRP A 54 22.21 3.69 6.42
C TRP A 54 22.64 3.24 5.02
N GLY A 55 22.42 4.05 3.99
CA GLY A 55 22.75 3.72 2.61
C GLY A 55 21.79 2.72 1.97
N ALA A 56 22.30 1.88 1.07
CA ALA A 56 21.46 0.93 0.34
C ALA A 56 20.78 -0.08 1.28
N LEU A 57 19.59 -0.56 0.88
CA LEU A 57 18.75 -1.48 1.66
C LEU A 57 19.54 -2.66 2.29
N ARG A 58 20.49 -3.25 1.55
CA ARG A 58 21.31 -4.39 2.02
C ARG A 58 22.22 -4.09 3.22
N TYR A 59 22.54 -2.82 3.46
CA TYR A 59 23.37 -2.36 4.57
C TYR A 59 22.55 -1.85 5.76
N MET A 60 21.24 -1.66 5.58
CA MET A 60 20.36 -1.20 6.65
C MET A 60 20.25 -2.23 7.78
N PRO A 61 20.16 -1.78 9.04
CA PRO A 61 19.84 -2.65 10.17
C PRO A 61 18.58 -3.48 9.88
N LYS A 62 18.56 -4.74 10.34
CA LYS A 62 17.41 -5.63 10.11
C LYS A 62 16.09 -5.00 10.60
N SER A 63 16.13 -4.33 11.76
CA SER A 63 15.01 -3.62 12.37
C SER A 63 14.50 -2.42 11.57
N VAL A 64 15.25 -1.93 10.59
CA VAL A 64 14.83 -0.87 9.65
C VAL A 64 14.41 -1.49 8.33
N ARG A 65 15.24 -2.38 7.78
CA ARG A 65 14.98 -2.99 6.47
C ARG A 65 13.68 -3.77 6.44
N GLN A 66 13.39 -4.57 7.47
CA GLN A 66 12.20 -5.40 7.50
C GLN A 66 10.90 -4.58 7.46
N PRO A 67 10.66 -3.62 8.36
CA PRO A 67 9.44 -2.81 8.30
C PRO A 67 9.35 -1.97 7.03
N LEU A 68 10.48 -1.45 6.51
CA LEU A 68 10.48 -0.75 5.23
C LEU A 68 10.06 -1.67 4.06
N MET A 69 10.56 -2.90 4.01
CA MET A 69 10.14 -3.89 3.01
C MET A 69 8.68 -4.32 3.19
N VAL A 70 8.19 -4.40 4.44
CA VAL A 70 6.77 -4.66 4.71
C VAL A 70 5.92 -3.52 4.17
N ALA A 71 6.30 -2.25 4.41
CA ALA A 71 5.59 -1.08 3.91
C ALA A 71 5.60 -0.95 2.37
N GLU A 72 6.53 -1.60 1.68
CA GLU A 72 6.58 -1.66 0.21
C GLU A 72 5.56 -2.63 -0.41
N GLY A 73 4.84 -3.40 0.41
CA GLY A 73 3.80 -4.32 -0.04
C GLY A 73 2.66 -3.61 -0.78
N SER A 74 2.27 -4.14 -1.94
CA SER A 74 1.18 -3.57 -2.75
C SER A 74 -0.19 -3.66 -2.06
N ASP A 75 -0.36 -4.56 -1.10
CA ASP A 75 -1.61 -4.73 -0.33
C ASP A 75 -2.00 -3.45 0.40
N TRP A 76 -1.04 -2.66 0.89
CA TRP A 76 -1.35 -1.36 1.51
C TRP A 76 -2.08 -0.44 0.53
N PHE A 77 -1.55 -0.33 -0.68
CA PHE A 77 -2.10 0.52 -1.72
C PHE A 77 -3.42 -0.01 -2.27
N TRP A 78 -3.63 -1.34 -2.26
CA TRP A 78 -4.93 -1.94 -2.55
C TRP A 78 -6.01 -1.42 -1.60
N TRP A 79 -5.73 -1.34 -0.30
CA TRP A 79 -6.68 -0.83 0.70
C TRP A 79 -6.89 0.68 0.64
N TYR A 80 -5.88 1.45 0.20
CA TYR A 80 -6.02 2.88 -0.03
C TYR A 80 -6.89 3.25 -1.24
N SER A 81 -7.19 2.29 -2.12
CA SER A 81 -8.10 2.50 -3.25
C SER A 81 -9.54 2.68 -2.78
N SER A 82 -10.27 3.63 -3.36
CA SER A 82 -11.72 3.79 -3.15
C SER A 82 -12.53 2.57 -3.60
N ARG A 83 -11.95 1.72 -4.44
CA ARG A 83 -12.58 0.52 -5.02
C ARG A 83 -12.64 -0.65 -4.04
N ASN A 84 -11.82 -0.61 -3.00
CA ASN A 84 -11.69 -1.69 -2.02
C ASN A 84 -11.91 -1.10 -0.62
N SER A 85 -12.75 -1.73 0.20
CA SER A 85 -12.96 -1.32 1.60
C SER A 85 -13.25 -2.53 2.46
N SER A 86 -12.76 -2.50 3.70
CA SER A 86 -13.07 -3.48 4.74
C SER A 86 -13.42 -2.76 6.06
N PRO A 87 -14.12 -3.43 6.99
CA PRO A 87 -14.33 -2.91 8.35
C PRO A 87 -13.03 -2.56 9.09
N GLU A 88 -11.91 -3.14 8.67
CA GLU A 88 -10.57 -2.99 9.23
C GLU A 88 -9.72 -1.92 8.51
N ASP A 89 -10.30 -1.10 7.63
CA ASP A 89 -9.58 -0.04 6.90
C ASP A 89 -8.69 0.83 7.82
N ALA A 90 -9.21 1.17 9.01
CA ALA A 90 -8.48 1.96 10.00
C ALA A 90 -7.29 1.20 10.61
N VAL A 91 -7.42 -0.12 10.77
CA VAL A 91 -6.36 -0.99 11.28
C VAL A 91 -5.27 -1.13 10.22
N PHE A 92 -5.64 -1.36 8.95
CA PHE A 92 -4.66 -1.42 7.86
C PHE A 92 -3.88 -0.12 7.70
N ASP A 93 -4.56 1.03 7.77
CA ASP A 93 -3.91 2.34 7.76
C ASP A 93 -2.92 2.50 8.93
N ALA A 94 -3.33 2.15 10.15
CA ALA A 94 -2.46 2.22 11.31
C ALA A 94 -1.26 1.27 11.22
N LEU A 95 -1.43 0.05 10.71
CA LEU A 95 -0.34 -0.91 10.53
C LEU A 95 0.65 -0.45 9.46
N PHE A 96 0.17 0.10 8.34
CA PHE A 96 1.04 0.70 7.33
C PHE A 96 1.90 1.81 7.94
N ARG A 97 1.26 2.77 8.63
CA ARG A 97 1.95 3.90 9.27
C ARG A 97 2.94 3.43 10.32
N ALA A 98 2.59 2.45 11.17
CA ALA A 98 3.49 1.89 12.17
C ALA A 98 4.79 1.32 11.56
N ASN A 99 4.72 0.67 10.40
CA ASN A 99 5.93 0.21 9.71
C ASN A 99 6.83 1.38 9.27
N LEU A 100 6.24 2.49 8.83
CA LEU A 100 7.00 3.69 8.50
C LEU A 100 7.61 4.31 9.76
N GLU A 101 6.83 4.49 10.82
CA GLU A 101 7.25 5.14 12.06
C GLU A 101 8.44 4.41 12.73
N VAL A 102 8.47 3.07 12.70
CA VAL A 102 9.60 2.27 13.22
C VAL A 102 10.93 2.67 12.60
N VAL A 103 10.96 3.03 11.31
CA VAL A 103 12.18 3.47 10.63
C VAL A 103 12.70 4.78 11.23
N TRP A 104 11.81 5.73 11.51
CA TRP A 104 12.15 7.03 12.10
C TRP A 104 12.62 6.88 13.55
N TRP A 105 11.88 6.15 14.37
CA TRP A 105 12.25 5.94 15.77
C TRP A 105 13.56 5.18 15.92
N TYR A 106 13.86 4.22 15.03
CA TYR A 106 15.13 3.51 15.07
C TYR A 106 16.32 4.43 14.76
N ALA A 107 16.14 5.48 13.95
CA ALA A 107 17.14 6.52 13.75
C ALA A 107 17.22 7.54 14.91
N GLY A 108 16.36 7.42 15.93
CA GLY A 108 16.23 8.43 16.99
C GLY A 108 15.56 9.73 16.52
N ALA A 109 14.81 9.67 15.41
CA ALA A 109 14.06 10.81 14.87
C ALA A 109 12.56 10.64 15.11
N GLU A 110 11.84 11.76 15.20
CA GLU A 110 10.37 11.74 15.27
C GLU A 110 9.79 11.58 13.86
N PRO A 111 8.80 10.69 13.66
CA PRO A 111 8.10 10.58 12.39
C PRO A 111 7.38 11.89 12.01
N PRO A 112 7.40 12.30 10.73
CA PRO A 112 6.62 13.44 10.24
C PRO A 112 5.13 13.34 10.58
N ASP A 113 4.49 14.49 10.84
CA ASP A 113 3.09 14.59 11.26
C ASP A 113 2.09 13.89 10.33
N ASP A 114 2.40 13.88 9.03
CA ASP A 114 1.54 13.25 8.03
C ASP A 114 1.62 11.71 8.04
N ILE A 115 2.66 11.12 8.62
CA ILE A 115 2.72 9.68 8.92
C ILE A 115 1.96 9.36 10.22
N ARG A 116 1.94 10.29 11.17
CA ARG A 116 1.28 10.09 12.48
C ARG A 116 -0.24 10.22 12.42
N SER A 117 -0.74 10.86 11.37
CA SER A 117 -2.17 11.03 11.09
C SER A 117 -2.65 10.02 10.04
N SER A 118 -3.94 9.67 10.06
CA SER A 118 -4.47 8.72 9.07
C SER A 118 -4.28 9.21 7.63
N LEU A 119 -3.85 8.31 6.76
CA LEU A 119 -3.64 8.60 5.32
C LEU A 119 -4.90 8.32 4.49
N MET A 120 -5.91 7.70 5.12
CA MET A 120 -7.24 7.48 4.54
C MET A 120 -8.05 8.78 4.45
N ASP A 121 -9.11 8.76 3.63
CA ASP A 121 -10.10 9.84 3.64
C ASP A 121 -10.87 9.85 4.96
N VAL A 122 -11.07 11.04 5.53
CA VAL A 122 -11.71 11.21 6.86
C VAL A 122 -13.17 10.76 6.81
N ASN A 123 -13.87 10.98 5.70
CA ASN A 123 -15.25 10.54 5.52
C ASN A 123 -15.33 9.02 5.41
N ARG A 124 -14.34 8.39 4.76
CA ARG A 124 -14.24 6.92 4.71
C ARG A 124 -14.02 6.34 6.10
N MET A 125 -13.13 6.94 6.89
CA MET A 125 -12.90 6.53 8.28
C MET A 125 -14.18 6.67 9.14
N ALA A 126 -14.91 7.78 8.99
CA ALA A 126 -16.19 7.98 9.68
C ALA A 126 -17.26 6.96 9.25
N ALA A 127 -17.34 6.64 7.96
CA ALA A 127 -18.31 5.68 7.42
C ALA A 127 -18.05 4.24 7.90
N VAL A 128 -16.78 3.84 8.03
CA VAL A 128 -16.40 2.52 8.56
C VAL A 128 -16.63 2.46 10.07
N ALA A 129 -16.26 3.51 10.82
CA ALA A 129 -16.52 3.59 12.25
C ALA A 129 -18.02 3.52 12.60
N GLY A 130 -18.88 4.12 11.77
CA GLY A 130 -20.34 4.04 11.92
C GLY A 130 -20.94 2.66 11.61
N ARG A 131 -20.21 1.78 10.91
CA ARG A 131 -20.62 0.38 10.63
C ARG A 131 -20.16 -0.61 11.70
N GLY A 132 -19.31 -0.19 12.64
CA GLY A 132 -18.82 -0.99 13.77
C GLY A 132 -19.77 -1.06 14.99
N GLY A 133 -21.09 -0.92 14.77
CA GLY A 133 -22.12 -1.01 15.80
C GLY A 133 -23.15 -2.09 15.46
N ALA A 134 -23.59 -2.86 16.46
CA ALA A 134 -24.57 -3.93 16.29
C ALA A 134 -25.85 -3.43 15.60
N MET A 135 -26.19 -4.09 14.49
CA MET A 135 -27.39 -3.97 13.65
C MET A 135 -27.45 -2.81 12.65
N LEU A 136 -27.48 -3.18 11.36
CA LEU A 136 -28.16 -2.44 10.30
C LEU A 136 -29.05 -3.39 9.47
N PRO A 137 -30.24 -2.95 9.02
CA PRO A 137 -31.19 -3.79 8.29
C PRO A 137 -30.71 -4.01 6.84
N GLY A 138 -30.95 -5.21 6.31
CA GLY A 138 -30.53 -5.59 4.96
C GLY A 138 -31.09 -4.67 3.88
N ALA A 139 -30.20 -4.11 3.06
CA ALA A 139 -30.58 -3.41 1.84
C ALA A 139 -31.02 -4.45 0.79
N ARG A 140 -32.26 -4.35 0.33
CA ARG A 140 -32.81 -5.15 -0.76
C ARG A 140 -32.13 -4.75 -2.07
N GLU A 141 -31.49 -5.70 -2.74
CA GLU A 141 -31.11 -5.56 -4.14
C GLU A 141 -32.39 -5.52 -5.00
N GLN A 142 -32.52 -4.48 -5.82
CA GLN A 142 -33.38 -4.50 -7.00
C GLN A 142 -32.48 -4.64 -8.21
N TYR A 143 -32.50 -5.81 -8.82
CA TYR A 143 -31.98 -6.01 -10.17
C TYR A 143 -33.03 -5.50 -11.16
N GLY A 144 -32.64 -4.55 -12.00
CA GLY A 144 -33.34 -4.17 -13.23
C GLY A 144 -32.57 -4.67 -14.44
#